data_AF-A0A8B6J076-F1
#
_entry.id   AF-A0A8B6J076-F1
#
_cell.length_a   1.000
_cell.length_b   1.000
_cell.length_c   1.000
_cell.angle_alpha   90.00
_cell.angle_beta   90.00
_cell.angle_gamma   90.00
#
_symmetry.space_group_name_H-M   'P 1'
#
loop_
_entity.id
_entity.type
_entity.pdbx_description
1 polymer ?
#
loop_
_entity_poly.entity_id
_entity_poly.type
_entity_poly.pdbx_seq_one_letter_code
_entity_poly.pdbx_strand_id
1 'polypeptide(L)'
;MEQIKITETGMVVISDKALKTFVIAGHLSERWEFTSKFKKLDEPSLDENGDLFEPVYELMLEARSKGQISITSSYCGKNHKKDTDEIIKVFSFIEDNKRNIFENLGICGVLE
;
A
#
# COMPACT_ATOMS: atom_id res chain seq x y z
N MET A 1 17.02 -2.02 -1.34
CA MET A 1 15.62 -2.42 -1.56
C MET A 1 15.38 -3.72 -0.81
N GLU A 2 14.36 -3.74 0.05
CA GLU A 2 13.93 -4.93 0.79
C GLU A 2 12.66 -5.48 0.14
N GLN A 3 12.49 -6.81 0.13
CA GLN A 3 11.33 -7.46 -0.45
C GLN A 3 10.69 -8.41 0.54
N ILE A 4 9.38 -8.29 0.72
CA ILE A 4 8.59 -9.16 1.58
C ILE A 4 7.57 -9.89 0.70
N LYS A 5 7.63 -11.22 0.71
CA LYS A 5 6.65 -12.06 0.02
C LYS A 5 5.40 -12.16 0.86
N ILE A 6 4.24 -11.99 0.23
CA ILE A 6 2.95 -12.12 0.92
C ILE A 6 2.48 -13.57 0.75
N THR A 7 2.41 -14.30 1.87
CA THR A 7 2.04 -15.72 1.89
C THR A 7 0.67 -15.94 1.22
N GLU A 8 0.53 -17.06 0.51
CA GLU A 8 -0.68 -17.41 -0.25
C GLU A 8 -1.05 -16.47 -1.40
N THR A 9 -0.14 -15.57 -1.79
CA THR A 9 -0.29 -14.70 -2.95
C THR A 9 0.94 -14.82 -3.85
N GLY A 10 0.79 -14.46 -5.13
CA GLY A 10 1.88 -14.27 -6.07
C GLY A 10 2.44 -12.84 -6.04
N MET A 11 2.32 -12.15 -4.91
CA MET A 11 2.58 -10.72 -4.75
C MET A 11 3.70 -10.46 -3.72
N VAL A 12 4.37 -9.32 -3.87
CA VAL A 12 5.47 -8.87 -3.02
C VAL A 12 5.32 -7.38 -2.70
N VAL A 13 5.76 -7.00 -1.51
CA VAL A 13 5.99 -5.60 -1.15
C VAL A 13 7.48 -5.32 -1.30
N ILE A 14 7.82 -4.26 -2.02
CA ILE A 14 9.20 -3.82 -2.23
C ILE A 14 9.36 -2.46 -1.58
N SER A 15 10.26 -2.37 -0.60
CA SER A 15 10.53 -1.16 0.17
C SER A 15 11.84 -0.52 -0.25
N ASP A 16 11.84 0.80 -0.41
CA ASP A 16 13.02 1.61 -0.65
C ASP A 16 13.14 2.71 0.41
N LYS A 17 14.08 2.51 1.32
CA LYS A 17 14.37 3.44 2.43
C LYS A 17 14.97 4.76 1.95
N ALA A 18 15.74 4.77 0.86
CA ALA A 18 16.34 6.00 0.34
C ALA A 18 15.27 6.92 -0.26
N LEU A 19 14.28 6.32 -0.93
CA LEU A 19 13.12 7.01 -1.49
C LEU A 19 11.95 7.15 -0.52
N LYS A 20 12.05 6.57 0.69
CA LYS A 20 10.99 6.50 1.70
C LYS A 20 9.64 6.04 1.13
N THR A 21 9.70 5.04 0.25
CA THR A 21 8.52 4.55 -0.48
C THR A 21 8.48 3.03 -0.49
N PHE A 22 7.29 2.49 -0.71
CA PHE A 22 7.11 1.06 -0.97
C PHE A 22 6.11 0.86 -2.09
N VAL A 23 6.27 -0.24 -2.82
CA VAL A 23 5.42 -0.59 -3.96
C VAL A 23 4.92 -2.02 -3.84
N ILE A 24 3.72 -2.25 -4.36
CA ILE A 24 3.13 -3.58 -4.52
C ILE A 24 3.49 -4.07 -5.93
N ALA A 25 4.15 -5.22 -6.01
CA ALA A 25 4.55 -5.83 -7.26
C ALA A 25 4.14 -7.31 -7.31
N GLY A 26 3.96 -7.84 -8.51
CA GLY A 26 3.67 -9.25 -8.74
C GLY A 26 2.84 -9.46 -9.99
N HIS A 27 2.28 -10.65 -10.16
CA HIS A 27 1.57 -11.01 -11.38
C HIS A 27 0.29 -10.17 -11.61
N LEU A 28 -0.36 -9.67 -10.55
CA LEU A 28 -1.53 -8.79 -10.70
C LEU A 28 -1.15 -7.41 -11.26
N SER A 29 0.11 -6.98 -11.15
CA SER A 29 0.58 -5.71 -11.70
C SER A 29 0.47 -5.62 -13.22
N GLU A 30 0.28 -6.73 -13.93
CA GLU A 30 0.00 -6.73 -15.38
C GLU A 30 -1.38 -6.16 -15.70
N ARG A 31 -2.37 -6.37 -14.81
CA ARG A 31 -3.78 -6.03 -15.01
C ARG A 31 -4.28 -4.91 -14.09
N TRP A 32 -3.57 -4.70 -12.99
CA TRP A 32 -3.88 -3.71 -11.97
C TRP A 32 -2.72 -2.74 -11.79
N GLU A 33 -3.06 -1.48 -11.60
CA GLU A 33 -2.15 -0.43 -11.14
C GLU A 33 -2.34 -0.25 -9.64
N PHE A 34 -1.27 -0.41 -8.89
CA PHE A 34 -1.28 -0.27 -7.44
C PHE A 34 -0.66 1.05 -7.02
N THR A 35 -1.35 1.78 -6.15
CA THR A 35 -0.81 2.92 -5.43
C THR A 35 -0.66 2.52 -3.97
N SER A 36 0.53 2.74 -3.42
CA SER A 36 0.82 2.52 -2.01
C SER A 36 1.73 3.62 -1.49
N LYS A 37 1.26 4.39 -0.50
CA LYS A 37 2.06 5.48 0.09
C LYS A 37 1.59 5.85 1.49
N PHE A 38 2.50 6.43 2.26
CA PHE A 38 2.15 7.17 3.47
C PHE A 38 1.94 8.64 3.11
N LYS A 39 0.69 9.09 3.17
CA LYS A 39 0.30 10.47 2.85
C LYS A 39 0.36 11.29 4.13
N LYS A 40 1.13 12.38 4.13
CA LYS A 40 1.14 13.35 5.23
C LYS A 40 -0.24 14.04 5.30
N LEU A 41 -0.83 14.10 6.49
CA LEU A 41 -2.15 14.68 6.73
C LEU A 41 -2.09 16.17 7.02
N ASP A 42 -1.08 16.61 7.78
CA ASP A 42 -1.06 17.96 8.34
C ASP A 42 -0.05 18.89 7.67
N GLU A 43 -0.34 20.18 7.73
CA GLU A 43 0.67 21.24 7.53
C GLU A 43 1.51 21.41 8.80
N PRO A 44 2.80 21.82 8.68
CA PRO A 44 3.65 22.00 9.86
C PRO A 44 3.03 23.02 10.83
N SER A 45 2.72 22.57 12.03
CA SER A 45 2.19 23.38 13.13
C SER A 45 3.17 23.35 14.32
N LEU A 46 3.10 24.38 15.16
CA LEU A 46 3.90 24.48 16.38
C LEU A 46 3.06 24.08 17.59
N ASP A 47 3.68 23.41 18.57
CA ASP A 47 3.10 23.08 19.86
C ASP A 47 3.07 24.30 20.81
N GLU A 48 2.59 24.09 22.04
CA GLU A 48 2.48 25.14 23.05
C GLU A 48 3.84 25.74 23.46
N ASN A 49 4.94 25.04 23.19
CA ASN A 49 6.31 25.47 23.47
C ASN A 49 6.98 26.16 22.26
N GLY A 50 6.33 26.14 21.09
CA GLY A 50 6.89 26.64 19.84
C GLY A 50 7.75 25.61 19.09
N ASP A 51 7.69 24.33 19.47
CA ASP A 51 8.34 23.22 18.78
C ASP A 51 7.44 22.66 17.66
N LEU A 52 8.04 22.14 16.59
CA LEU A 52 7.26 21.60 15.47
C LEU A 52 6.58 20.28 15.90
N PHE A 53 5.26 20.17 15.71
CA PHE A 53 4.56 18.90 15.91
C PHE A 53 5.13 17.81 15.00
N GLU A 54 5.15 16.57 15.49
CA GLU A 54 5.49 15.43 14.66
C GLU A 54 4.46 15.27 13.53
N PRO A 55 4.91 15.15 12.28
CA PRO A 55 3.99 15.05 11.15
C PRO A 55 3.18 13.75 11.22
N VAL A 56 1.87 13.84 11.06
CA VAL A 56 0.96 12.69 11.00
C VAL A 56 0.84 12.18 9.57
N TYR A 57 0.87 10.86 9.42
CA TYR A 57 0.75 10.15 8.15
C TYR A 57 -0.39 9.14 8.17
N GLU A 58 -1.06 9.01 7.04
CA GLU A 58 -2.07 7.99 6.77
C GLU A 58 -1.56 7.01 5.70
N LEU A 59 -1.83 5.72 5.87
CA LEU A 59 -1.60 4.72 4.84
C LEU A 59 -2.67 4.84 3.74
N MET A 60 -2.25 5.12 2.51
CA MET A 60 -3.12 5.12 1.33
C MET A 60 -2.79 3.92 0.44
N LEU A 61 -3.80 3.09 0.19
CA LEU A 61 -3.76 1.95 -0.73
C LEU A 61 -4.85 2.09 -1.80
N GLU A 62 -4.49 1.84 -3.05
CA GLU A 62 -5.43 1.80 -4.18
C GLU A 62 -5.01 0.72 -5.17
N ALA A 63 -5.98 -0.02 -5.71
CA ALA A 63 -5.78 -0.94 -6.82
C ALA A 63 -6.78 -0.57 -7.92
N ARG A 64 -6.29 -0.10 -9.05
CA ARG A 64 -7.09 0.32 -10.20
C ARG A 64 -6.90 -0.64 -11.36
N SER A 65 -7.99 -1.12 -11.96
CA SER A 65 -7.87 -1.95 -13.16
C SER A 65 -7.32 -1.11 -14.32
N LYS A 66 -6.32 -1.63 -15.03
CA LYS A 66 -5.73 -0.95 -16.19
C LYS A 66 -6.65 -0.91 -17.42
N GLY A 67 -7.68 -1.76 -17.44
CA GLY A 67 -8.68 -1.82 -18.49
C GLY A 67 -10.10 -1.84 -17.95
N GLN A 68 -11.07 -1.75 -18.86
CA GLN A 68 -12.48 -1.87 -18.52
C GLN A 68 -12.79 -3.31 -18.10
N ILE A 69 -13.42 -3.46 -16.94
CA ILE A 69 -13.92 -4.74 -16.45
C ILE A 69 -15.30 -5.01 -17.08
N SER A 70 -15.45 -6.16 -17.74
CA SER A 70 -16.73 -6.62 -18.32
C SER A 70 -16.98 -8.07 -17.94
N ILE A 71 -18.08 -8.32 -17.21
CA ILE A 71 -18.48 -9.65 -16.77
C ILE A 71 -19.53 -10.19 -17.73
N THR A 72 -19.09 -10.88 -18.78
CA THR A 72 -19.96 -11.46 -19.82
C THR A 72 -20.28 -12.94 -19.57
N SER A 73 -19.60 -13.56 -18.61
CA SER A 73 -19.81 -14.97 -18.23
C SER A 73 -19.44 -15.23 -16.77
N SER A 74 -19.89 -16.36 -16.23
CA SER A 74 -19.53 -16.81 -14.89
C SER A 74 -18.03 -17.09 -14.74
N TYR A 75 -17.35 -17.53 -15.81
CA TYR A 75 -15.90 -17.72 -15.83
C TYR A 75 -15.16 -16.37 -15.68
N CYS A 76 -15.54 -15.36 -16.46
CA CYS A 76 -14.99 -14.00 -16.34
C CYS A 76 -15.20 -13.44 -14.93
N GLY A 77 -16.40 -13.60 -14.36
CA GLY A 77 -16.71 -13.17 -13.00
C GLY A 77 -15.86 -13.87 -11.94
N LYS A 78 -15.66 -15.19 -12.05
CA LYS A 78 -14.81 -15.96 -11.13
C LYS A 78 -13.35 -15.53 -11.19
N ASN A 79 -12.82 -15.19 -12.36
CA ASN A 79 -11.44 -14.73 -12.48
C ASN A 79 -11.23 -13.36 -11.82
N HIS A 80 -12.13 -12.40 -12.04
CA HIS A 80 -12.05 -11.13 -11.32
C HIS A 80 -12.25 -11.26 -9.83
N LYS A 81 -13.16 -12.14 -9.38
CA LYS A 81 -13.29 -12.43 -7.96
C LYS A 81 -11.96 -12.89 -7.37
N LYS A 82 -11.25 -13.81 -8.02
CA LYS A 82 -9.93 -14.28 -7.57
C LYS A 82 -8.92 -13.13 -7.48
N ASP A 83 -8.85 -12.27 -8.51
CA ASP A 83 -7.96 -11.11 -8.49
C ASP A 83 -8.29 -10.19 -7.30
N THR A 84 -9.57 -9.88 -7.08
CA THR A 84 -10.01 -9.02 -5.97
C THR A 84 -9.73 -9.68 -4.61
N ASP A 85 -10.02 -10.97 -4.44
CA ASP A 85 -9.75 -11.71 -3.21
C ASP A 85 -8.24 -11.67 -2.87
N GLU A 86 -7.37 -11.77 -3.88
CA GLU A 86 -5.92 -11.67 -3.68
C GLU A 86 -5.46 -10.24 -3.39
N ILE A 87 -6.02 -9.22 -4.05
CA ILE A 87 -5.75 -7.80 -3.72
C ILE A 87 -6.12 -7.50 -2.26
N ILE A 88 -7.26 -8.02 -1.79
CA ILE A 88 -7.69 -7.87 -0.39
C ILE A 88 -6.65 -8.46 0.55
N LYS A 89 -6.17 -9.69 0.28
CA LYS A 89 -5.10 -10.30 1.09
C LYS A 89 -3.83 -9.43 1.13
N VAL A 90 -3.45 -8.86 0.00
CA VAL A 90 -2.29 -7.96 -0.08
C VAL A 90 -2.50 -6.71 0.77
N PHE A 91 -3.67 -6.09 0.68
CA PHE A 91 -3.99 -4.87 1.44
C PHE A 91 -4.03 -5.16 2.94
N SER A 92 -4.71 -6.22 3.36
CA SER A 92 -4.75 -6.63 4.77
C SER A 92 -3.36 -6.90 5.32
N PHE A 93 -2.49 -7.57 4.55
CA PHE A 93 -1.10 -7.76 4.95
C PHE A 93 -0.38 -6.43 5.21
N ILE A 94 -0.54 -5.44 4.31
CA ILE A 94 0.11 -4.13 4.45
C ILE A 94 -0.48 -3.36 5.63
N GLU A 95 -1.80 -3.38 5.81
CA GLU A 95 -2.51 -2.73 6.92
C GLU A 95 -2.06 -3.29 8.28
N ASP A 96 -2.00 -4.62 8.40
CA ASP A 96 -1.55 -5.31 9.61
C ASP A 96 -0.08 -5.01 9.96
N ASN A 97 0.74 -4.72 8.93
CA ASN A 97 2.17 -4.45 9.07
C ASN A 97 2.55 -2.97 8.87
N LYS A 98 1.57 -2.06 8.80
CA LYS A 98 1.79 -0.66 8.38
C LYS A 98 2.85 0.07 9.21
N ARG A 99 2.87 -0.19 10.52
CA ARG A 99 3.86 0.40 11.45
C ARG A 99 5.28 -0.06 11.13
N ASN A 100 5.49 -1.37 10.98
CA ASN A 100 6.80 -1.93 10.65
C ASN A 100 7.30 -1.42 9.29
N ILE A 101 6.42 -1.31 8.30
CA ILE A 101 6.77 -0.77 6.98
C ILE A 101 7.18 0.71 7.11
N PHE A 102 6.38 1.52 7.81
CA PHE A 102 6.65 2.94 8.01
C PHE A 102 7.99 3.19 8.72
N GLU A 103 8.26 2.47 9.81
CA GLU A 103 9.50 2.55 10.56
C GLU A 103 10.72 2.11 9.71
N ASN A 104 10.58 1.02 8.94
CA ASN A 104 11.65 0.53 8.08
C ASN A 104 12.01 1.53 6.97
N LEU A 105 11.03 2.28 6.46
CA LEU A 105 11.25 3.37 5.51
C LEU A 105 11.97 4.57 6.14
N GLY A 106 12.11 4.65 7.47
CA GLY A 106 12.77 5.76 8.15
C GLY A 106 12.04 7.09 7.97
N ILE A 107 10.71 7.05 7.96
CA ILE A 107 9.87 8.24 7.95
C ILE A 107 9.82 8.78 9.39
N CYS A 108 10.12 10.07 9.57
CA CYS A 108 10.00 10.72 10.87
C CYS A 108 8.57 11.26 11.00
N GLY A 109 7.83 10.82 12.01
CA GLY A 109 6.44 11.18 12.22
C GLY A 109 5.67 10.04 12.86
N VAL A 110 4.35 10.20 12.95
CA VAL A 110 3.43 9.22 13.52
C VAL A 110 2.43 8.73 12.49
N LEU A 111 1.92 7.51 12.69
CA LEU A 111 0.84 6.94 11.90
C LEU A 111 -0.49 7.06 12.63
N GLU A 112 -1.54 7.44 11.89
CA GLU A 112 -2.93 7.31 12.32
C GLU A 112 -3.41 5.84 12.31
#